data_AF-A0A353GJ15-F1
#
_entry.id   AF-A0A353GJ15-F1
#
_cell.length_a   1.000
_cell.length_b   1.000
_cell.length_c   1.000
_cell.angle_alpha   90.00
_cell.angle_beta   90.00
_cell.angle_gamma   90.00
#
_symmetry.space_group_name_H-M   'P 1'
#
loop_
_entity.id
_entity.type
_entity.pdbx_description
1 polymer ?
#
loop_
_entity_poly.entity_id
_entity_poly.type
_entity_poly.pdbx_seq_one_letter_code
_entity_poly.pdbx_strand_id
1 'polypeptide(L)'
;MNFTEIKTNRVTSAMVALHAGVSQPTVSRVINNLSVNPETVARVQAAMQELGYVPRQHLSGKVSDVDQSASMSNIFSDDARSWHSSSTLVAERAGVSVSTVSRVVNNRSVDPITAAHVRQVMQELGYAPRPFASRPGPRRTELKGLRTGTIAFLARGHDLEQLSRLPIVVNVIHGIESALAERGLAMVQSALDTDGQRLPAIVAKRQVDGLIVWPNLNGVSDASIEALRPYPLVYLMSMQEDRLPGDRVKTNNRSIGALAARHLIANGHRRIVYVTSPGMVGFLRERWDAFARVAEENGVSAMQCIVGEENTDLNMTDSRLEKLDALMERGVRQLLNYKPRPTGLFITCDGLTSQVYRPLKRLGVEIGTDMEIISCNREFPILEALDPRPKSINIGAKEVGRKAVERLIWRIQNPMDNTYVTVEVEPRLS
;
A
#
# COMPACT_ATOMS: atom_id res chain seq x y z
N MET A 1 -51.24 -5.23 9.16
CA MET A 1 -50.06 -5.90 8.59
C MET A 1 -49.48 -6.81 9.65
N ASN A 2 -49.46 -8.11 9.35
CA ASN A 2 -48.92 -9.20 10.18
C ASN A 2 -47.42 -9.06 10.39
N PHE A 3 -46.93 -9.41 11.57
CA PHE A 3 -45.71 -10.21 11.72
C PHE A 3 -45.83 -11.08 12.98
N THR A 4 -46.13 -12.35 12.75
CA THR A 4 -46.00 -13.44 13.70
C THR A 4 -44.55 -13.91 13.64
N GLU A 5 -43.75 -13.67 14.68
CA GLU A 5 -42.43 -14.31 14.83
C GLU A 5 -42.36 -15.07 16.15
N ILE A 6 -42.32 -16.39 16.02
CA ILE A 6 -42.13 -17.36 17.09
C ILE A 6 -40.68 -17.22 17.58
N LYS A 7 -40.47 -16.60 18.74
CA LYS A 7 -39.19 -16.67 19.47
C LYS A 7 -39.02 -18.08 20.03
N THR A 8 -38.31 -18.96 19.32
CA THR A 8 -37.76 -20.18 19.92
C THR A 8 -36.66 -19.78 20.92
N ASN A 9 -36.99 -19.80 22.21
CA ASN A 9 -36.08 -19.46 23.31
C ASN A 9 -35.04 -20.59 23.48
N ARG A 10 -33.98 -20.60 22.67
CA ARG A 10 -32.88 -21.56 22.79
C ARG A 10 -31.90 -21.15 23.89
N VAL A 11 -31.61 -22.06 24.81
CA VAL A 11 -30.59 -21.87 25.84
C VAL A 11 -29.23 -21.66 25.19
N THR A 12 -28.54 -20.60 25.60
CA THR A 12 -27.22 -20.22 25.07
C THR A 12 -26.11 -20.56 26.06
N SER A 13 -24.87 -20.66 25.58
CA SER A 13 -23.70 -20.86 26.45
C SER A 13 -23.52 -19.72 27.47
N ALA A 14 -24.05 -18.52 27.19
CA ALA A 14 -24.04 -17.39 28.11
C ALA A 14 -24.99 -17.62 29.29
N MET A 15 -26.14 -18.26 29.06
CA MET A 15 -27.08 -18.64 30.13
C MET A 15 -26.50 -19.75 31.02
N VAL A 16 -25.80 -20.72 30.42
CA VAL A 16 -25.05 -21.74 31.16
C VAL A 16 -23.95 -21.12 32.02
N ALA A 17 -23.22 -20.13 31.48
CA ALA A 17 -22.16 -19.44 32.21
C ALA A 17 -22.70 -18.70 33.44
N LEU A 18 -23.82 -18.00 33.27
CA LEU A 18 -24.50 -17.30 34.34
C LEU A 18 -24.99 -18.26 35.44
N HIS A 19 -25.60 -19.38 35.06
CA HIS A 19 -26.13 -20.39 36.00
C HIS A 19 -25.02 -21.13 36.76
N ALA A 20 -23.89 -21.40 36.11
CA ALA A 20 -22.73 -22.03 36.73
C ALA A 20 -21.82 -21.06 37.52
N GLY A 21 -22.09 -19.75 37.50
CA GLY A 21 -21.27 -18.73 38.16
C GLY A 21 -19.86 -18.58 37.56
N VAL A 22 -19.71 -18.76 36.25
CA VAL A 22 -18.42 -18.69 35.53
C VAL A 22 -18.52 -17.78 34.30
N SER A 23 -17.37 -17.49 33.66
CA SER A 23 -17.35 -16.75 32.40
C SER A 23 -17.73 -17.65 31.21
N GLN A 24 -18.33 -17.06 30.16
CA GLN A 24 -18.66 -17.78 28.93
C GLN A 24 -17.45 -18.49 28.27
N PRO A 25 -16.23 -17.91 28.26
CA PRO A 25 -15.03 -18.63 27.84
C PRO A 25 -14.74 -19.91 28.65
N THR A 26 -15.02 -19.93 29.95
CA THR A 26 -14.86 -21.13 30.79
C THR A 26 -15.82 -22.23 30.37
N VAL A 27 -17.09 -21.90 30.07
CA VAL A 27 -18.06 -22.86 29.51
C VAL A 27 -17.57 -23.41 28.16
N SER A 28 -17.04 -22.56 27.28
CA SER A 28 -16.45 -23.00 26.01
C SER A 28 -15.26 -23.94 26.21
N ARG A 29 -14.40 -23.70 27.21
CA ARG A 29 -13.28 -24.59 27.53
C ARG A 29 -13.73 -25.95 28.04
N VAL A 30 -14.79 -26.00 28.85
CA VAL A 30 -15.38 -27.26 29.33
C VAL A 30 -16.00 -28.05 28.16
N ILE A 31 -16.75 -27.39 27.27
CA ILE A 31 -17.36 -28.02 26.09
C ILE A 31 -16.30 -28.61 25.15
N ASN A 32 -15.16 -27.93 25.00
CA ASN A 32 -14.07 -28.36 24.12
C ASN A 32 -13.02 -29.25 24.82
N ASN A 33 -13.31 -29.80 26.01
CA ASN A 33 -12.40 -30.65 26.79
C ASN A 33 -11.00 -30.05 27.02
N LEU A 34 -10.92 -28.74 27.22
CA LEU A 34 -9.67 -28.04 27.54
C LEU A 34 -9.42 -28.06 29.06
N SER A 35 -8.15 -27.94 29.47
CA SER A 35 -7.77 -27.94 30.89
C SER A 35 -8.50 -26.85 31.68
N VAL A 36 -9.35 -27.29 32.63
CA VAL A 36 -10.16 -26.51 33.59
C VAL A 36 -10.20 -27.30 34.90
N ASN A 37 -10.29 -26.61 36.05
CA ASN A 37 -10.40 -27.26 37.36
C ASN A 37 -11.61 -28.23 37.40
N PRO A 38 -11.44 -29.49 37.86
CA PRO A 38 -12.51 -30.50 37.96
C PRO A 38 -13.80 -30.03 38.64
N GLU A 39 -13.70 -29.23 39.70
CA GLU A 39 -14.87 -28.68 40.41
C GLU A 39 -15.66 -27.70 39.53
N THR A 40 -14.96 -26.97 38.66
CA THR A 40 -15.58 -26.05 37.70
C THR A 40 -16.18 -26.79 36.51
N VAL A 41 -15.56 -27.89 36.07
CA VAL A 41 -16.14 -28.79 35.06
C VAL A 41 -17.48 -29.35 35.55
N ALA A 42 -17.53 -29.86 36.79
CA ALA A 42 -18.75 -30.41 37.39
C ALA A 42 -19.89 -29.37 37.47
N ARG A 43 -19.60 -28.14 37.91
CA ARG A 43 -20.60 -27.04 37.96
C ARG A 43 -21.14 -26.67 36.58
N VAL A 44 -20.27 -26.58 35.56
CA VAL A 44 -20.70 -26.26 34.20
C VAL A 44 -21.54 -27.40 33.60
N GLN A 45 -21.17 -28.66 33.82
CA GLN A 45 -21.93 -29.81 33.34
C GLN A 45 -23.30 -29.92 33.99
N ALA A 46 -23.41 -29.68 35.31
CA ALA A 46 -24.69 -29.63 36.01
C ALA A 46 -25.60 -28.52 35.46
N ALA A 47 -25.05 -27.32 35.25
CA ALA A 47 -25.78 -26.20 34.65
C ALA A 47 -26.26 -26.48 33.21
N MET A 48 -25.46 -27.20 32.41
CA MET A 48 -25.86 -27.62 31.06
C MET A 48 -27.03 -28.60 31.09
N GLN A 49 -27.00 -29.55 32.04
CA GLN A 49 -28.06 -30.55 32.20
C GLN A 49 -29.37 -29.92 32.68
N GLU A 50 -29.32 -29.06 33.69
CA GLU A 50 -30.51 -28.38 34.23
C GLU A 50 -31.18 -27.46 33.22
N LEU A 51 -30.38 -26.75 32.40
CA LEU A 51 -30.91 -25.84 31.38
C LEU A 51 -31.22 -26.55 30.05
N GLY A 52 -30.97 -27.85 29.92
CA GLY A 52 -31.15 -28.57 28.65
C GLY A 52 -30.27 -28.05 27.51
N TYR A 53 -29.09 -27.51 27.84
CA TYR A 53 -28.15 -26.97 26.85
C TYR A 53 -27.41 -28.11 26.15
N VAL A 54 -27.65 -28.26 24.84
CA VAL A 54 -26.91 -29.20 23.98
C VAL A 54 -25.91 -28.42 23.12
N PRO A 55 -24.59 -28.65 23.30
CA PRO A 55 -23.57 -28.07 22.42
C PRO A 55 -23.80 -28.50 20.97
N ARG A 56 -23.60 -27.59 20.02
CA ARG A 56 -23.77 -27.85 18.57
C ARG A 56 -22.89 -28.98 17.99
N GLN A 57 -22.02 -29.62 18.77
CA GLN A 57 -21.11 -30.68 18.34
C GLN A 57 -21.70 -32.10 18.43
N HIS A 58 -22.94 -32.30 18.92
CA HIS A 58 -23.57 -33.63 19.03
C HIS A 58 -24.77 -33.84 18.10
N LEU A 59 -24.57 -33.74 16.79
CA LEU A 59 -25.42 -34.36 15.78
C LEU A 59 -24.56 -35.26 14.87
N SER A 60 -24.04 -36.35 15.45
CA SER A 60 -23.53 -37.49 14.69
C SER A 60 -24.17 -38.76 15.26
N GLY A 61 -25.42 -38.98 14.89
CA GLY A 61 -26.20 -40.18 15.21
C GLY A 61 -26.47 -41.00 13.96
N LYS A 62 -25.92 -42.21 13.95
CA LYS A 62 -26.23 -43.45 13.20
C LYS A 62 -27.40 -43.42 12.19
N VAL A 63 -27.10 -43.91 10.99
CA VAL A 63 -28.06 -44.39 9.97
C VAL A 63 -28.64 -45.74 10.41
N SER A 64 -29.96 -45.89 10.33
CA SER A 64 -30.63 -47.17 10.18
C SER A 64 -31.80 -47.02 9.20
N ASP A 65 -31.73 -47.83 8.15
CA ASP A 65 -32.64 -48.24 7.07
C ASP A 65 -34.08 -47.72 6.92
N VAL A 66 -34.52 -47.82 5.64
CA VAL A 66 -35.86 -47.72 5.01
C VAL A 66 -36.21 -46.29 4.56
N ASP A 67 -36.49 -45.94 3.29
CA ASP A 67 -37.14 -46.66 2.19
C ASP A 67 -36.74 -46.09 0.82
N GLN A 68 -36.76 -46.93 -0.22
CA GLN A 68 -36.61 -46.54 -1.63
C GLN A 68 -37.98 -46.24 -2.24
N SER A 69 -38.32 -44.96 -2.46
CA SER A 69 -39.09 -44.49 -3.64
C SER A 69 -39.53 -43.04 -3.45
N ALA A 70 -38.96 -42.11 -4.23
CA ALA A 70 -39.67 -40.98 -4.86
C ALA A 70 -38.66 -40.05 -5.56
N SER A 71 -38.60 -40.21 -6.87
CA SER A 71 -38.56 -39.18 -7.91
C SER A 71 -37.77 -37.88 -7.67
N MET A 72 -36.77 -37.72 -8.55
CA MET A 72 -36.16 -36.48 -8.99
C MET A 72 -37.17 -35.34 -9.17
N SER A 73 -36.98 -34.24 -8.44
CA SER A 73 -36.89 -32.87 -8.97
C SER A 73 -36.93 -31.87 -7.81
N ASN A 74 -36.09 -30.85 -7.91
CA ASN A 74 -35.94 -29.70 -7.01
C ASN A 74 -35.21 -29.98 -5.69
N ILE A 75 -33.92 -29.63 -5.66
CA ILE A 75 -33.37 -28.52 -4.85
C ILE A 75 -31.90 -28.39 -5.28
N PHE A 76 -31.62 -27.42 -6.15
CA PHE A 76 -30.29 -26.82 -6.23
C PHE A 76 -30.19 -25.83 -5.07
N SER A 77 -29.44 -26.18 -4.03
CA SER A 77 -28.91 -25.22 -3.07
C SER A 77 -27.56 -25.70 -2.53
N ASP A 78 -26.57 -24.84 -2.70
CA ASP A 78 -25.19 -24.89 -2.17
C ASP A 78 -25.01 -25.64 -0.84
N ASP A 79 -24.45 -26.85 -0.89
CA ASP A 79 -23.86 -27.49 0.28
C ASP A 79 -22.62 -28.35 -0.06
N ALA A 80 -21.77 -27.83 -0.96
CA ALA A 80 -20.41 -28.32 -1.14
C ALA A 80 -19.46 -27.61 -0.17
N ARG A 81 -19.55 -27.87 1.14
CA ARG A 81 -18.57 -27.41 2.14
C ARG A 81 -17.92 -28.55 2.93
N SER A 82 -16.81 -29.00 2.35
CA SER A 82 -15.51 -29.12 3.03
C SER A 82 -15.32 -30.15 4.16
N TRP A 83 -15.11 -31.41 3.77
CA TRP A 83 -14.26 -32.31 4.56
C TRP A 83 -12.80 -31.89 4.34
N HIS A 84 -12.27 -30.99 5.17
CA HIS A 84 -10.82 -30.78 5.20
C HIS A 84 -10.22 -31.92 6.03
N SER A 85 -9.62 -32.89 5.37
CA SER A 85 -8.76 -33.90 6.02
C SER A 85 -7.75 -33.17 6.93
N SER A 86 -7.50 -33.71 8.13
CA SER A 86 -6.55 -33.12 9.09
C SER A 86 -5.21 -33.84 9.02
N SER A 87 -4.12 -33.17 9.41
CA SER A 87 -2.79 -33.81 9.49
C SER A 87 -2.74 -34.98 10.47
N THR A 88 -3.65 -34.98 11.46
CA THR A 88 -3.84 -36.09 12.40
C THR A 88 -4.38 -37.33 11.70
N LEU A 89 -5.36 -37.17 10.81
CA LEU A 89 -5.94 -38.28 10.04
C LEU A 89 -4.92 -38.86 9.05
N VAL A 90 -4.12 -38.00 8.40
CA VAL A 90 -3.02 -38.45 7.53
C VAL A 90 -1.99 -39.25 8.33
N ALA A 91 -1.66 -38.80 9.56
CA ALA A 91 -0.66 -39.46 10.40
C ALA A 91 -1.13 -40.85 10.84
N GLU A 92 -2.38 -40.95 11.28
CA GLU A 92 -3.02 -42.21 11.64
C GLU A 92 -3.06 -43.18 10.44
N ARG A 93 -3.50 -42.70 9.27
CA ARG A 93 -3.66 -43.53 8.08
C ARG A 93 -2.34 -43.97 7.45
N ALA A 94 -1.28 -43.18 7.60
CA ALA A 94 0.08 -43.50 7.15
C ALA A 94 0.92 -44.22 8.22
N GLY A 95 0.39 -44.45 9.42
CA GLY A 95 1.12 -45.13 10.51
C GLY A 95 2.33 -44.36 11.05
N VAL A 96 2.30 -43.02 10.98
CA VAL A 96 3.41 -42.16 11.41
C VAL A 96 2.94 -41.12 12.44
N SER A 97 3.87 -40.40 13.07
CA SER A 97 3.51 -39.28 13.95
C SER A 97 3.05 -38.06 13.16
N VAL A 98 2.21 -37.22 13.76
CA VAL A 98 1.79 -35.92 13.18
C VAL A 98 2.99 -35.02 12.87
N SER A 99 4.07 -35.14 13.65
CA SER A 99 5.36 -34.47 13.40
C SER A 99 6.01 -34.95 12.10
N THR A 100 5.90 -36.23 11.76
CA THR A 100 6.40 -36.80 10.50
C THR A 100 5.59 -36.30 9.32
N VAL A 101 4.26 -36.27 9.42
CA VAL A 101 3.39 -35.64 8.40
C VAL A 101 3.76 -34.18 8.20
N SER A 102 3.96 -33.42 9.29
CA SER A 102 4.41 -32.03 9.23
C SER A 102 5.77 -31.89 8.53
N ARG A 103 6.72 -32.80 8.78
CA ARG A 103 8.03 -32.79 8.09
C ARG A 103 7.88 -33.07 6.59
N VAL A 104 7.04 -34.02 6.19
CA VAL A 104 6.76 -34.33 4.77
C VAL A 104 6.07 -33.16 4.07
N VAL A 105 5.05 -32.56 4.70
CA VAL A 105 4.35 -31.36 4.20
C VAL A 105 5.31 -30.18 4.01
N ASN A 106 6.27 -30.02 4.93
CA ASN A 106 7.24 -28.93 4.91
C ASN A 106 8.57 -29.28 4.20
N ASN A 107 8.64 -30.38 3.43
CA ASN A 107 9.84 -30.85 2.72
C ASN A 107 11.12 -30.92 3.59
N ARG A 108 10.98 -31.29 4.87
CA ARG A 108 12.11 -31.54 5.78
C ARG A 108 12.58 -32.99 5.63
N SER A 109 13.80 -33.26 6.11
CA SER A 109 14.41 -34.60 6.03
C SER A 109 13.52 -35.65 6.69
N VAL A 110 13.06 -36.60 5.88
CA VAL A 110 12.30 -37.81 6.21
C VAL A 110 12.81 -38.88 5.26
N ASP A 111 12.87 -40.12 5.72
CA ASP A 111 13.20 -41.26 4.88
C ASP A 111 12.37 -41.26 3.56
N PRO A 112 12.98 -41.46 2.38
CA PRO A 112 12.29 -41.32 1.09
C PRO A 112 11.07 -42.23 0.93
N ILE A 113 11.14 -43.45 1.47
CA ILE A 113 10.05 -44.44 1.40
C ILE A 113 8.88 -43.95 2.27
N THR A 114 9.19 -43.50 3.49
CA THR A 114 8.20 -42.93 4.41
C THR A 114 7.56 -41.66 3.85
N ALA A 115 8.35 -40.78 3.22
CA ALA A 115 7.85 -39.55 2.62
C ALA A 115 6.96 -39.82 1.40
N ALA A 116 7.28 -40.82 0.58
CA ALA A 116 6.45 -41.24 -0.54
C ALA A 116 5.10 -41.81 -0.04
N HIS A 117 5.13 -42.66 0.99
CA HIS A 117 3.93 -43.24 1.58
C HIS A 117 3.00 -42.17 2.18
N VAL A 118 3.54 -41.21 2.94
CA VAL A 118 2.74 -40.11 3.50
C VAL A 118 2.11 -39.25 2.40
N ARG A 119 2.84 -38.94 1.31
CA ARG A 119 2.27 -38.17 0.19
C ARG A 119 1.15 -38.93 -0.53
N GLN A 120 1.28 -40.24 -0.67
CA GLN A 120 0.22 -41.08 -1.23
C GLN A 120 -1.05 -41.00 -0.35
N VAL A 121 -0.90 -41.16 0.96
CA VAL A 121 -2.03 -41.06 1.91
C VAL A 121 -2.65 -39.66 1.89
N MET A 122 -1.86 -38.60 1.74
CA MET A 122 -2.39 -37.24 1.57
C MET A 122 -3.25 -37.10 0.30
N GLN A 123 -2.84 -37.72 -0.81
CA GLN A 123 -3.62 -37.71 -2.06
C GLN A 123 -4.93 -38.51 -1.90
N GLU A 124 -4.87 -39.71 -1.33
CA GLU A 124 -6.05 -40.55 -1.07
C GLU A 124 -7.09 -39.84 -0.20
N LEU A 125 -6.64 -39.07 0.79
CA LEU A 125 -7.50 -38.34 1.71
C LEU A 125 -7.91 -36.96 1.19
N GLY A 126 -7.48 -36.52 0.01
CA GLY A 126 -7.71 -35.14 -0.45
C GLY A 126 -7.14 -34.08 0.51
N TYR A 127 -6.09 -34.43 1.26
CA TYR A 127 -5.45 -33.53 2.21
C TYR A 127 -4.61 -32.49 1.47
N ALA A 128 -5.15 -31.28 1.36
CA ALA A 128 -4.42 -30.10 0.90
C ALA A 128 -3.99 -29.26 2.12
N PRO A 129 -2.69 -29.23 2.48
CA PRO A 129 -2.22 -28.34 3.54
C PRO A 129 -2.47 -26.89 3.13
N ARG A 130 -3.03 -26.07 4.04
CA ARG A 130 -3.13 -24.61 3.81
C ARG A 130 -1.72 -24.08 3.56
N PRO A 131 -1.48 -23.28 2.51
CA PRO A 131 -0.14 -22.75 2.25
C PRO A 131 0.24 -21.77 3.36
N PHE A 132 0.95 -22.26 4.38
CA PHE A 132 1.87 -21.42 5.12
C PHE A 132 3.07 -21.23 4.20
N ALA A 133 3.35 -19.96 3.87
CA ALA A 133 4.39 -19.57 2.94
C ALA A 133 5.73 -20.24 3.25
N SER A 134 6.08 -21.25 2.44
CA SER A 134 7.46 -21.64 2.23
C SER A 134 7.60 -22.21 0.82
N ARG A 135 7.42 -21.33 -0.17
CA ARG A 135 8.36 -21.40 -1.29
C ARG A 135 9.72 -21.01 -0.68
N PRO A 136 10.79 -21.79 -0.90
CA PRO A 136 12.12 -21.22 -0.79
C PRO A 136 12.18 -20.17 -1.90
N GLY A 137 11.84 -18.92 -1.55
CA GLY A 137 12.34 -17.78 -2.30
C GLY A 137 13.87 -17.85 -2.33
N PRO A 138 14.52 -17.08 -3.22
CA PRO A 138 15.98 -16.98 -3.24
C PRO A 138 16.47 -16.85 -1.79
N ARG A 139 17.46 -17.68 -1.41
CA ARG A 139 18.07 -17.73 -0.07
C ARG A 139 17.98 -16.35 0.55
N ARG A 140 17.35 -16.23 1.74
CA ARG A 140 17.50 -15.04 2.59
C ARG A 140 18.99 -14.74 2.61
N THR A 141 19.43 -13.74 1.85
CA THR A 141 20.73 -13.13 2.09
C THR A 141 20.67 -12.73 3.54
N GLU A 142 21.62 -13.20 4.35
CA GLU A 142 21.72 -12.93 5.79
C GLU A 142 21.96 -11.42 6.00
N LEU A 143 20.94 -10.62 5.73
CA LEU A 143 20.94 -9.19 5.95
C LEU A 143 20.86 -9.01 7.46
N LYS A 144 22.01 -8.69 8.04
CA LYS A 144 22.18 -8.43 9.48
C LYS A 144 21.18 -7.36 9.93
N GLY A 145 20.65 -7.52 11.15
CA GLY A 145 19.76 -6.54 11.78
C GLY A 145 18.27 -6.71 11.48
N LEU A 146 17.87 -7.52 10.50
CA LEU A 146 16.45 -7.81 10.23
C LEU A 146 15.89 -8.83 11.22
N ARG A 147 14.71 -8.56 11.78
CA ARG A 147 14.02 -9.43 12.74
C ARG A 147 12.82 -10.12 12.11
N THR A 148 12.05 -9.38 11.32
CA THR A 148 10.76 -9.81 10.78
C THR A 148 10.83 -10.10 9.28
N GLY A 149 11.74 -9.43 8.56
CA GLY A 149 11.79 -9.42 7.10
C GLY A 149 10.71 -8.52 6.49
N THR A 150 10.08 -7.64 7.27
CA THR A 150 8.96 -6.81 6.86
C THR A 150 9.30 -5.33 7.00
N ILE A 151 9.12 -4.57 5.93
CA ILE A 151 9.26 -3.10 5.90
C ILE A 151 7.87 -2.47 5.77
N ALA A 152 7.60 -1.38 6.49
CA ALA A 152 6.37 -0.62 6.30
C ALA A 152 6.58 0.57 5.37
N PHE A 153 5.72 0.69 4.37
CA PHE A 153 5.50 1.92 3.63
C PHE A 153 4.34 2.68 4.27
N LEU A 154 4.60 3.90 4.72
CA LEU A 154 3.64 4.73 5.44
C LEU A 154 3.27 5.96 4.63
N ALA A 155 1.99 6.07 4.26
CA ALA A 155 1.41 7.25 3.63
C ALA A 155 0.98 8.25 4.72
N ARG A 156 1.67 9.39 4.84
CA ARG A 156 1.35 10.38 5.89
C ARG A 156 0.40 11.45 5.38
N GLY A 157 -0.72 11.66 6.07
CA GLY A 157 -1.69 12.73 5.73
C GLY A 157 -2.47 12.48 4.44
N HIS A 158 -2.42 11.26 3.91
CA HIS A 158 -3.16 10.83 2.74
C HIS A 158 -3.85 9.51 3.06
N ASP A 159 -5.11 9.37 2.66
CA ASP A 159 -5.67 8.03 2.50
C ASP A 159 -4.89 7.29 1.39
N LEU A 160 -4.66 5.99 1.57
CA LEU A 160 -4.01 5.14 0.58
C LEU A 160 -4.74 5.19 -0.76
N GLU A 161 -6.07 5.32 -0.74
CA GLU A 161 -6.87 5.47 -1.96
C GLU A 161 -6.46 6.71 -2.76
N GLN A 162 -6.34 7.86 -2.09
CA GLN A 162 -5.95 9.13 -2.72
C GLN A 162 -4.50 9.07 -3.21
N LEU A 163 -3.61 8.51 -2.41
CA LEU A 163 -2.19 8.39 -2.78
C LEU A 163 -2.00 7.48 -4.00
N SER A 164 -2.77 6.40 -4.09
CA SER A 164 -2.73 5.43 -5.20
C SER A 164 -3.23 6.00 -6.53
N ARG A 165 -3.96 7.12 -6.51
CA ARG A 165 -4.38 7.83 -7.74
C ARG A 165 -3.24 8.60 -8.41
N LEU A 166 -2.14 8.85 -7.71
CA LEU A 166 -1.00 9.59 -8.23
C LEU A 166 -0.02 8.63 -8.92
N PRO A 167 0.16 8.67 -10.26
CA PRO A 167 0.99 7.69 -10.97
C PRO A 167 2.45 7.71 -10.50
N ILE A 168 2.96 8.88 -10.10
CA ILE A 168 4.27 9.01 -9.50
C ILE A 168 4.46 8.12 -8.25
N VAL A 169 3.46 8.04 -7.37
CA VAL A 169 3.53 7.24 -6.14
C VAL A 169 3.58 5.76 -6.50
N VAL A 170 2.74 5.32 -7.43
CA VAL A 170 2.72 3.93 -7.91
C VAL A 170 4.09 3.51 -8.44
N ASN A 171 4.76 4.39 -9.20
CA ASN A 171 6.11 4.12 -9.70
C ASN A 171 7.16 4.02 -8.58
N VAL A 172 7.06 4.85 -7.53
CA VAL A 172 7.96 4.78 -6.37
C VAL A 172 7.72 3.49 -5.58
N ILE A 173 6.46 3.15 -5.30
CA ILE A 173 6.06 1.91 -4.62
C ILE A 173 6.58 0.70 -5.39
N HIS A 174 6.43 0.68 -6.72
CA HIS A 174 6.96 -0.40 -7.55
C HIS A 174 8.49 -0.52 -7.45
N GLY A 175 9.22 0.60 -7.36
CA GLY A 175 10.66 0.61 -7.11
C GLY A 175 11.03 0.01 -5.74
N ILE A 176 10.23 0.31 -4.71
CA ILE A 176 10.40 -0.26 -3.36
C ILE A 176 10.12 -1.76 -3.37
N GLU A 177 8.97 -2.17 -3.90
CA GLU A 177 8.56 -3.58 -3.95
C GLU A 177 9.58 -4.44 -4.70
N SER A 178 10.05 -3.98 -5.86
CA SER A 178 11.05 -4.69 -6.64
C SER A 178 12.34 -4.88 -5.84
N ALA A 179 12.84 -3.82 -5.21
CA ALA A 179 14.07 -3.85 -4.42
C ALA A 179 13.96 -4.69 -3.14
N LEU A 180 12.78 -4.76 -2.52
CA LEU A 180 12.51 -5.65 -1.39
C LEU A 180 12.40 -7.10 -1.84
N ALA A 181 11.71 -7.37 -2.96
CA ALA A 181 11.52 -8.71 -3.50
C ALA A 181 12.85 -9.36 -3.91
N GLU A 182 13.76 -8.60 -4.54
CA GLU A 182 15.14 -9.02 -4.83
C GLU A 182 15.91 -9.50 -3.59
N ARG A 183 15.51 -9.03 -2.41
CA ARG A 183 16.12 -9.33 -1.11
C ARG A 183 15.32 -10.32 -0.26
N GLY A 184 14.21 -10.84 -0.79
CA GLY A 184 13.31 -11.74 -0.05
C GLY A 184 12.59 -11.07 1.12
N LEU A 185 12.37 -9.75 1.05
CA LEU A 185 11.67 -8.97 2.07
C LEU A 185 10.24 -8.66 1.65
N ALA A 186 9.36 -8.52 2.64
CA ALA A 186 7.97 -8.15 2.45
C ALA A 186 7.75 -6.66 2.72
N MET A 187 6.76 -6.08 2.05
CA MET A 187 6.27 -4.74 2.33
C MET A 187 4.85 -4.81 2.88
N VAL A 188 4.55 -3.97 3.87
CA VAL A 188 3.17 -3.65 4.27
C VAL A 188 2.91 -2.17 4.00
N GLN A 189 1.72 -1.84 3.50
CA GLN A 189 1.32 -0.45 3.27
C GLN A 189 0.28 -0.05 4.31
N SER A 190 0.41 1.17 4.85
CA SER A 190 -0.60 1.73 5.75
C SER A 190 -0.59 3.25 5.67
N ALA A 191 -1.73 3.88 5.91
CA ALA A 191 -1.78 5.30 6.21
C ALA A 191 -1.30 5.55 7.65
N LEU A 192 -0.62 6.67 7.86
CA LEU A 192 -0.52 7.34 9.15
C LEU A 192 -1.69 8.31 9.24
N ASP A 193 -2.33 8.36 10.41
CA ASP A 193 -3.33 9.38 10.68
C ASP A 193 -2.76 10.79 10.48
N THR A 194 -3.62 11.74 10.16
CA THR A 194 -3.23 13.12 9.80
C THR A 194 -2.45 13.81 10.92
N ASP A 195 -2.79 13.50 12.17
CA ASP A 195 -2.09 13.98 13.37
C ASP A 195 -0.83 13.16 13.69
N GLY A 196 -0.66 12.01 13.02
CA GLY A 196 0.47 11.09 13.13
C GLY A 196 0.64 10.45 14.50
N GLN A 197 -0.34 10.56 15.39
CA GLN A 197 -0.28 10.08 16.77
C GLN A 197 -0.49 8.57 16.86
N ARG A 198 -1.24 7.99 15.92
CA ARG A 198 -1.58 6.56 15.95
C ARG A 198 -0.81 5.79 14.88
N LEU A 199 0.21 5.08 15.34
CA LEU A 199 0.91 4.12 14.51
C LEU A 199 0.00 2.96 14.11
N PRO A 200 0.10 2.44 12.87
CA PRO A 200 -0.56 1.22 12.46
C PRO A 200 -0.21 0.07 13.39
N ALA A 201 -1.15 -0.85 13.64
CA ALA A 201 -0.99 -1.89 14.66
C ALA A 201 0.30 -2.73 14.50
N ILE A 202 0.69 -3.04 13.25
CA ILE A 202 1.91 -3.79 12.95
C ILE A 202 3.18 -3.01 13.30
N VAL A 203 3.15 -1.68 13.10
CA VAL A 203 4.22 -0.78 13.51
C VAL A 203 4.23 -0.66 15.03
N ALA A 204 3.09 -0.31 15.66
CA ALA A 204 2.98 -0.18 17.11
C ALA A 204 3.44 -1.44 17.88
N LYS A 205 3.18 -2.64 17.34
CA LYS A 205 3.61 -3.93 17.90
C LYS A 205 5.07 -4.31 17.58
N ARG A 206 5.83 -3.42 16.93
CA ARG A 206 7.22 -3.65 16.48
C ARG A 206 7.39 -4.89 15.61
N GLN A 207 6.43 -5.14 14.72
CA GLN A 207 6.43 -6.27 13.78
C GLN A 207 6.96 -5.88 12.39
N VAL A 208 7.72 -4.79 12.32
CA VAL A 208 8.42 -4.32 11.12
C VAL A 208 9.85 -3.93 11.49
N ASP A 209 10.78 -4.09 10.54
CA ASP A 209 12.21 -3.83 10.75
C ASP A 209 12.61 -2.37 10.44
N GLY A 210 11.79 -1.65 9.68
CA GLY A 210 12.06 -0.27 9.29
C GLY A 210 10.89 0.36 8.54
N LEU A 211 10.95 1.67 8.38
CA LEU A 211 9.88 2.50 7.84
C LEU A 211 10.36 3.30 6.63
N ILE A 212 9.61 3.24 5.54
CA ILE A 212 9.70 4.17 4.42
C ILE A 212 8.46 5.04 4.47
N VAL A 213 8.63 6.36 4.53
CA VAL A 213 7.53 7.30 4.77
C VAL A 213 7.35 8.21 3.57
N TRP A 214 6.16 8.19 3.00
CA TRP A 214 5.69 9.22 2.07
C TRP A 214 5.22 10.44 2.87
N PRO A 215 5.75 11.65 2.62
CA PRO A 215 5.49 12.83 3.43
C PRO A 215 4.08 13.37 3.23
N ASN A 216 3.62 14.13 4.22
CA ASN A 216 2.42 14.96 4.12
C ASN A 216 2.82 16.31 3.51
N LEU A 217 1.98 16.88 2.66
CA LEU A 217 2.14 18.21 2.08
C LEU A 217 1.79 19.35 3.07
N ASN A 218 1.04 19.05 4.13
CA ASN A 218 0.49 20.04 5.07
C ASN A 218 1.23 20.12 6.42
N GLY A 219 2.47 19.63 6.49
CA GLY A 219 3.30 19.64 7.71
C GLY A 219 3.22 18.36 8.55
N VAL A 220 3.91 18.37 9.70
CA VAL A 220 4.09 17.20 10.59
C VAL A 220 4.02 17.63 12.05
N SER A 221 3.24 16.93 12.88
CA SER A 221 3.21 17.15 14.33
C SER A 221 4.47 16.57 15.01
N ASP A 222 4.89 17.15 16.14
CA ASP A 222 6.02 16.61 16.91
C ASP A 222 5.72 15.22 17.47
N ALA A 223 4.45 14.96 17.83
CA ALA A 223 4.01 13.64 18.28
C ALA A 223 4.23 12.56 17.20
N SER A 224 3.95 12.89 15.93
CA SER A 224 4.22 11.99 14.80
C SER A 224 5.71 11.71 14.64
N ILE A 225 6.54 12.74 14.79
CA ILE A 225 8.00 12.61 14.70
C ILE A 225 8.52 11.68 15.80
N GLU A 226 8.11 11.90 17.05
CA GLU A 226 8.55 11.08 18.18
C GLU A 226 8.06 9.64 18.09
N ALA A 227 6.84 9.40 17.58
CA ALA A 227 6.31 8.05 17.39
C ALA A 227 7.13 7.21 16.40
N LEU A 228 7.70 7.86 15.38
CA LEU A 228 8.51 7.21 14.35
C LEU A 228 9.98 7.05 14.75
N ARG A 229 10.53 7.95 15.58
CA ARG A 229 11.94 7.99 15.99
C ARG A 229 12.55 6.63 16.42
N PRO A 230 11.81 5.71 17.07
CA PRO A 230 12.36 4.41 17.46
C PRO A 230 12.64 3.41 16.32
N TYR A 231 12.42 3.78 15.05
CA TYR A 231 12.61 2.92 13.89
C TYR A 231 13.70 3.44 12.94
N PRO A 232 14.41 2.55 12.23
CA PRO A 232 15.13 2.93 11.02
C PRO A 232 14.15 3.57 10.02
N LEU A 233 14.50 4.76 9.52
CA LEU A 233 13.58 5.66 8.82
C LEU A 233 14.20 6.21 7.54
N VAL A 234 13.40 6.17 6.47
CA VAL A 234 13.67 6.88 5.21
C VAL A 234 12.44 7.66 4.78
N TYR A 235 12.59 8.97 4.55
CA TYR A 235 11.55 9.81 3.95
C TYR A 235 11.73 9.91 2.44
N LEU A 236 10.65 9.68 1.71
CA LEU A 236 10.60 9.82 0.26
C LEU A 236 10.26 11.26 -0.12
N MET A 237 10.81 11.75 -1.22
CA MET A 237 10.35 12.97 -1.89
C MET A 237 10.24 14.20 -0.97
N SER A 238 10.89 14.22 0.19
CA SER A 238 10.60 15.18 1.27
C SER A 238 11.34 16.50 1.08
N MET A 239 10.66 17.59 1.44
CA MET A 239 11.28 18.91 1.63
C MET A 239 12.22 18.89 2.84
N GLN A 240 13.26 19.73 2.82
CA GLN A 240 14.12 19.94 3.99
C GLN A 240 13.25 20.34 5.20
N GLU A 241 13.29 19.51 6.22
CA GLU A 241 12.64 19.71 7.50
C GLU A 241 13.68 19.23 8.50
N ASP A 242 14.66 20.05 8.84
CA ASP A 242 15.86 19.64 9.59
C ASP A 242 15.53 18.94 10.93
N ARG A 243 14.29 19.09 11.41
CA ARG A 243 13.72 18.41 12.56
C ARG A 243 13.33 16.93 12.37
N LEU A 244 13.19 16.42 11.14
CA LEU A 244 12.75 15.05 10.88
C LEU A 244 13.90 14.04 11.09
N PRO A 245 13.72 13.00 11.94
CA PRO A 245 14.74 11.98 12.17
C PRO A 245 14.71 10.94 11.05
N GLY A 246 15.81 10.78 10.33
CA GLY A 246 15.94 9.74 9.32
C GLY A 246 16.57 10.22 8.02
N ASP A 247 16.92 9.26 7.19
CA ASP A 247 17.47 9.54 5.87
C ASP A 247 16.40 10.02 4.90
N ARG A 248 16.83 10.62 3.79
CA ARG A 248 15.94 11.12 2.75
C ARG A 248 16.36 10.56 1.41
N VAL A 249 15.38 10.19 0.61
CA VAL A 249 15.60 9.90 -0.81
C VAL A 249 14.60 10.68 -1.63
N LYS A 250 15.10 11.57 -2.49
CA LYS A 250 14.28 12.45 -3.32
C LYS A 250 14.83 12.53 -4.74
N THR A 251 14.02 13.04 -5.66
CA THR A 251 14.54 13.49 -6.95
C THR A 251 15.31 14.79 -6.79
N ASN A 252 16.31 15.03 -7.63
CA ASN A 252 17.03 16.30 -7.67
C ASN A 252 16.18 17.38 -8.38
N ASN A 253 15.36 18.10 -7.62
CA ASN A 253 14.48 19.15 -8.14
C ASN A 253 15.27 20.32 -8.76
N ARG A 254 16.45 20.64 -8.23
CA ARG A 254 17.33 21.65 -8.81
C ARG A 254 17.76 21.26 -10.22
N SER A 255 18.20 20.01 -10.41
CA SER A 255 18.55 19.48 -11.73
C SER A 255 17.35 19.48 -12.69
N ILE A 256 16.14 19.17 -12.21
CA ILE A 256 14.91 19.19 -13.03
C ILE A 256 14.68 20.60 -13.61
N GLY A 257 14.64 21.61 -12.74
CA GLY A 257 14.41 23.00 -13.17
C GLY A 257 15.47 23.50 -14.13
N ALA A 258 16.74 23.19 -13.83
CA ALA A 258 17.86 23.59 -14.67
C ALA A 258 17.87 22.89 -16.03
N LEU A 259 17.50 21.60 -16.10
CA LEU A 259 17.38 20.86 -17.37
C LEU A 259 16.27 21.44 -18.25
N ALA A 260 15.11 21.75 -17.68
CA ALA A 260 14.00 22.33 -18.42
C ALA A 260 14.36 23.70 -19.02
N ALA A 261 14.97 24.58 -18.21
CA ALA A 261 15.41 25.89 -18.70
C ALA A 261 16.47 25.76 -19.80
N ARG A 262 17.52 24.96 -19.56
CA ARG A 262 18.59 24.75 -20.56
C ARG A 262 18.04 24.22 -21.90
N HIS A 263 17.09 23.29 -21.85
CA HIS A 263 16.46 22.75 -23.07
C HIS A 263 15.71 23.83 -23.85
N LEU A 264 14.83 24.58 -23.20
CA LEU A 264 14.07 25.64 -23.87
C LEU A 264 15.00 26.72 -24.46
N ILE A 265 16.04 27.09 -23.72
CA ILE A 265 17.03 28.08 -24.16
C ILE A 265 17.85 27.56 -25.35
N ALA A 266 18.27 26.29 -25.31
CA ALA A 266 18.97 25.64 -26.42
C ALA A 266 18.13 25.57 -27.70
N ASN A 267 16.80 25.48 -27.56
CA ASN A 267 15.85 25.54 -28.66
C ASN A 267 15.51 26.98 -29.12
N GLY A 268 16.20 27.99 -28.57
CA GLY A 268 16.09 29.39 -29.01
C GLY A 268 15.01 30.20 -28.30
N HIS A 269 14.30 29.63 -27.32
CA HIS A 269 13.28 30.38 -26.58
C HIS A 269 13.91 31.47 -25.72
N ARG A 270 13.43 32.71 -25.90
CA ARG A 270 13.85 33.90 -25.13
C ARG A 270 12.88 34.30 -24.02
N ARG A 271 11.71 33.66 -23.97
CA ARG A 271 10.61 33.95 -23.05
C ARG A 271 9.96 32.64 -22.66
N ILE A 272 10.27 32.19 -21.46
CA ILE A 272 9.92 30.86 -20.97
C ILE A 272 9.05 30.96 -19.71
N VAL A 273 8.15 30.01 -19.55
CA VAL A 273 7.21 29.98 -18.41
C VAL A 273 7.37 28.70 -17.64
N TYR A 274 7.45 28.82 -16.32
CA TYR A 274 7.28 27.73 -15.38
C TYR A 274 5.80 27.66 -14.97
N VAL A 275 5.10 26.60 -15.34
CA VAL A 275 3.67 26.42 -15.03
C VAL A 275 3.51 25.39 -13.91
N THR A 276 2.87 25.79 -12.82
CA THR A 276 2.60 24.96 -11.65
C THR A 276 1.18 25.16 -11.12
N SER A 277 0.75 24.37 -10.15
CA SER A 277 -0.49 24.59 -9.40
C SER A 277 -0.18 25.07 -7.97
N PRO A 278 -1.14 25.73 -7.28
CA PRO A 278 -0.90 26.31 -5.96
C PRO A 278 -0.38 25.29 -4.93
N GLY A 279 -0.99 24.10 -4.87
CA GLY A 279 -0.58 23.02 -3.96
C GLY A 279 0.82 22.44 -4.23
N MET A 280 1.45 22.77 -5.35
CA MET A 280 2.80 22.31 -5.71
C MET A 280 3.87 23.39 -5.53
N VAL A 281 3.50 24.66 -5.32
CA VAL A 281 4.45 25.80 -5.30
C VAL A 281 5.54 25.60 -4.24
N GLY A 282 5.15 25.25 -3.00
CA GLY A 282 6.10 25.00 -1.92
C GLY A 282 7.02 23.82 -2.22
N PHE A 283 6.42 22.71 -2.67
CA PHE A 283 7.10 21.45 -2.93
C PHE A 283 8.11 21.51 -4.08
N LEU A 284 7.82 22.32 -5.09
CA LEU A 284 8.61 22.43 -6.31
C LEU A 284 9.43 23.73 -6.39
N ARG A 285 9.59 24.44 -5.27
CA ARG A 285 10.36 25.69 -5.21
C ARG A 285 11.78 25.53 -5.77
N GLU A 286 12.49 24.46 -5.41
CA GLU A 286 13.83 24.20 -5.95
C GLU A 286 13.86 24.08 -7.48
N ARG A 287 12.77 23.59 -8.11
CA ARG A 287 12.67 23.54 -9.58
C ARG A 287 12.53 24.95 -10.14
N TRP A 288 11.67 25.78 -9.54
CA TRP A 288 11.50 27.17 -9.96
C TRP A 288 12.80 27.96 -9.81
N ASP A 289 13.43 27.92 -8.63
CA ASP A 289 14.64 28.69 -8.35
C ASP A 289 15.76 28.35 -9.35
N ALA A 290 15.94 27.07 -9.66
CA ALA A 290 16.92 26.61 -10.63
C ALA A 290 16.56 27.02 -12.08
N PHE A 291 15.28 26.91 -12.44
CA PHE A 291 14.78 27.30 -13.76
C PHE A 291 14.98 28.80 -14.00
N ALA A 292 14.58 29.64 -13.04
CA ALA A 292 14.71 31.09 -13.10
C ALA A 292 16.18 31.52 -13.13
N ARG A 293 17.03 30.93 -12.29
CA ARG A 293 18.47 31.21 -12.26
C ARG A 293 19.15 30.90 -13.60
N VAL A 294 18.88 29.74 -14.19
CA VAL A 294 19.44 29.39 -15.50
C VAL A 294 18.97 30.37 -16.59
N ALA A 295 17.72 30.81 -16.53
CA ALA A 295 17.21 31.81 -17.47
C ALA A 295 17.93 33.16 -17.32
N GLU A 296 18.08 33.64 -16.09
CA GLU A 296 18.79 34.87 -15.75
C GLU A 296 20.26 34.83 -16.23
N GLU A 297 20.98 33.75 -15.92
CA GLU A 297 22.38 33.53 -16.35
C GLU A 297 22.55 33.55 -17.88
N ASN A 298 21.47 33.33 -18.65
CA ASN A 298 21.48 33.32 -20.12
C ASN A 298 20.74 34.52 -20.74
N GLY A 299 20.35 35.53 -19.95
CA GLY A 299 19.63 36.71 -20.44
C GLY A 299 18.25 36.40 -21.02
N VAL A 300 17.58 35.35 -20.52
CA VAL A 300 16.27 34.88 -20.97
C VAL A 300 15.21 35.26 -19.93
N SER A 301 14.08 35.78 -20.40
CA SER A 301 12.96 36.13 -19.52
C SER A 301 12.24 34.87 -19.05
N ALA A 302 12.19 34.65 -17.74
CA ALA A 302 11.42 33.58 -17.11
C ALA A 302 10.30 34.15 -16.23
N MET A 303 9.14 33.49 -16.25
CA MET A 303 8.01 33.83 -15.37
C MET A 303 7.40 32.58 -14.77
N GLN A 304 6.87 32.72 -13.56
CA GLN A 304 6.09 31.68 -12.90
C GLN A 304 4.60 31.94 -13.15
N CYS A 305 3.90 30.92 -13.64
CA CYS A 305 2.46 30.93 -13.83
C CYS A 305 1.84 29.85 -12.93
N ILE A 306 0.94 30.27 -12.05
CA ILE A 306 0.22 29.37 -11.14
C ILE A 306 -1.20 29.21 -11.69
N VAL A 307 -1.56 27.98 -12.06
CA VAL A 307 -2.88 27.66 -12.63
C VAL A 307 -3.66 26.74 -11.68
N GLY A 308 -4.97 26.96 -11.55
CA GLY A 308 -5.83 26.24 -10.61
C GLY A 308 -6.07 26.99 -9.30
N GLU A 309 -6.47 26.27 -8.25
CA GLU A 309 -6.88 26.81 -6.94
C GLU A 309 -6.21 26.07 -5.76
N GLU A 310 -6.05 26.75 -4.62
CA GLU A 310 -5.31 26.29 -3.43
C GLU A 310 -5.94 25.08 -2.70
N ASN A 311 -7.23 24.78 -2.90
CA ASN A 311 -7.90 23.70 -2.17
C ASN A 311 -8.69 22.74 -3.07
N THR A 312 -7.90 21.96 -3.79
CA THR A 312 -8.18 20.64 -4.34
C THR A 312 -8.71 19.54 -3.41
N ASP A 313 -9.71 19.72 -2.55
CA ASP A 313 -10.35 18.57 -1.85
C ASP A 313 -10.52 17.39 -2.84
N LEU A 314 -9.90 16.23 -2.58
CA LEU A 314 -9.69 15.19 -3.59
C LEU A 314 -10.94 14.38 -3.97
N ASN A 315 -12.13 14.88 -3.61
CA ASN A 315 -13.42 14.31 -3.98
C ASN A 315 -13.86 14.87 -5.34
N MET A 316 -13.81 14.01 -6.36
CA MET A 316 -14.17 14.30 -7.75
C MET A 316 -15.69 14.21 -7.95
N THR A 317 -16.35 15.35 -8.18
CA THR A 317 -17.75 15.43 -8.65
C THR A 317 -17.79 16.07 -10.05
N ASP A 318 -18.83 15.81 -10.84
CA ASP A 318 -18.98 16.39 -12.20
C ASP A 318 -18.95 17.94 -12.19
N SER A 319 -19.61 18.54 -11.20
CA SER A 319 -19.59 20.00 -10.97
C SER A 319 -18.20 20.57 -10.66
N ARG A 320 -17.25 19.73 -10.22
CA ARG A 320 -15.86 20.14 -9.97
C ARG A 320 -15.00 20.06 -11.23
N LEU A 321 -15.29 19.15 -12.15
CA LEU A 321 -14.61 19.05 -13.44
C LEU A 321 -14.81 20.33 -14.26
N GLU A 322 -16.05 20.84 -14.32
CA GLU A 322 -16.36 22.09 -15.02
C GLU A 322 -15.66 23.30 -14.39
N LYS A 323 -15.63 23.38 -13.05
CA LYS A 323 -14.90 24.43 -12.32
C LYS A 323 -13.40 24.37 -12.58
N LEU A 324 -12.82 23.17 -12.60
CA LEU A 324 -11.41 22.96 -12.88
C LEU A 324 -11.05 23.38 -14.31
N ASP A 325 -11.87 23.02 -15.29
CA ASP A 325 -11.70 23.43 -16.69
C ASP A 325 -11.72 24.96 -16.82
N ALA A 326 -12.66 25.64 -16.18
CA ALA A 326 -12.75 27.11 -16.20
C ALA A 326 -11.55 27.80 -15.53
N LEU A 327 -11.05 27.24 -14.42
CA LEU A 327 -9.85 27.73 -13.73
C LEU A 327 -8.58 27.54 -14.58
N MET A 328 -8.44 26.38 -15.22
CA MET A 328 -7.34 26.11 -16.13
C MET A 328 -7.36 27.04 -17.33
N GLU A 329 -8.53 27.23 -17.94
CA GLU A 329 -8.69 28.16 -19.06
C GLU A 329 -8.32 29.60 -18.66
N ARG A 330 -8.72 30.05 -17.47
CA ARG A 330 -8.34 31.38 -16.95
C ARG A 330 -6.82 31.52 -16.81
N GLY A 331 -6.16 30.53 -16.22
CA GLY A 331 -4.70 30.52 -16.08
C GLY A 331 -3.99 30.52 -17.43
N VAL A 332 -4.48 29.73 -18.39
CA VAL A 332 -3.94 29.75 -19.76
C VAL A 332 -4.18 31.10 -20.45
N ARG A 333 -5.36 31.71 -20.33
CA ARG A 333 -5.63 33.04 -20.89
C ARG A 333 -4.67 34.10 -20.32
N GLN A 334 -4.36 34.04 -19.02
CA GLN A 334 -3.34 34.92 -18.43
C GLN A 334 -1.97 34.70 -19.07
N LEU A 335 -1.55 33.44 -19.23
CA LEU A 335 -0.31 33.07 -19.91
C LEU A 335 -0.26 33.59 -21.37
N LEU A 336 -1.37 33.50 -22.11
CA LEU A 336 -1.46 33.98 -23.50
C LEU A 336 -1.45 35.52 -23.62
N ASN A 337 -1.92 36.22 -22.58
CA ASN A 337 -2.01 37.67 -22.54
C ASN A 337 -0.69 38.36 -22.20
N TYR A 338 0.32 37.64 -21.70
CA TYR A 338 1.65 38.22 -21.48
C TYR A 338 2.23 38.77 -22.80
N LYS A 339 2.81 39.97 -22.72
CA LYS A 339 3.46 40.64 -23.86
C LYS A 339 4.93 40.94 -23.54
N PRO A 340 5.86 40.61 -24.45
CA PRO A 340 5.65 39.75 -25.62
C PRO A 340 5.42 38.27 -25.22
N ARG A 341 4.61 37.56 -26.00
CA ARG A 341 4.06 36.23 -25.61
C ARG A 341 5.18 35.19 -25.40
N PRO A 342 5.13 34.40 -24.31
CA PRO A 342 6.07 33.30 -24.13
C PRO A 342 5.91 32.23 -25.21
N THR A 343 6.98 31.48 -25.48
CA THR A 343 6.98 30.42 -26.51
C THR A 343 7.50 29.08 -25.99
N GLY A 344 8.16 29.05 -24.82
CA GLY A 344 8.61 27.81 -24.17
C GLY A 344 7.95 27.63 -22.82
N LEU A 345 7.35 26.47 -22.57
CA LEU A 345 6.66 26.15 -21.33
C LEU A 345 7.32 24.95 -20.67
N PHE A 346 7.70 25.10 -19.41
CA PHE A 346 7.98 23.98 -18.52
C PHE A 346 6.79 23.78 -17.58
N ILE A 347 6.08 22.67 -17.73
CA ILE A 347 4.94 22.32 -16.89
C ILE A 347 5.37 21.24 -15.90
N THR A 348 5.07 21.45 -14.62
CA THR A 348 5.72 20.73 -13.51
C THR A 348 5.39 19.26 -13.38
N CYS A 349 4.33 18.77 -14.01
CA CYS A 349 4.04 17.34 -14.13
C CYS A 349 3.16 17.03 -15.36
N ASP A 350 3.18 15.77 -15.81
CA ASP A 350 2.39 15.31 -16.95
C ASP A 350 0.88 15.42 -16.68
N GLY A 351 0.43 15.14 -15.45
CA GLY A 351 -0.95 15.38 -15.02
C GLY A 351 -1.42 16.82 -15.23
N LEU A 352 -0.63 17.81 -14.78
CA LEU A 352 -0.94 19.23 -15.01
C LEU A 352 -0.85 19.60 -16.49
N THR A 353 0.10 19.00 -17.20
CA THR A 353 0.27 19.20 -18.64
C THR A 353 -0.98 18.80 -19.40
N SER A 354 -1.57 17.65 -19.09
CA SER A 354 -2.83 17.21 -19.73
C SER A 354 -3.98 18.19 -19.53
N GLN A 355 -4.02 18.88 -18.38
CA GLN A 355 -5.04 19.87 -18.05
C GLN A 355 -4.80 21.21 -18.73
N VAL A 356 -3.53 21.57 -18.99
CA VAL A 356 -3.15 22.80 -19.71
C VAL A 356 -3.26 22.64 -21.24
N TYR A 357 -3.02 21.44 -21.77
CA TYR A 357 -3.13 21.15 -23.21
C TYR A 357 -4.51 21.49 -23.78
N ARG A 358 -5.57 21.11 -23.06
CA ARG A 358 -6.97 21.29 -23.49
C ARG A 358 -7.32 22.77 -23.74
N PRO A 359 -7.18 23.68 -22.77
CA PRO A 359 -7.45 25.11 -22.98
C PRO A 359 -6.49 25.75 -23.99
N LEU A 360 -5.21 25.36 -24.06
CA LEU A 360 -4.31 25.86 -25.11
C LEU A 360 -4.86 25.58 -26.51
N LYS A 361 -5.25 24.32 -26.79
CA LYS A 361 -5.86 23.95 -28.07
C LYS A 361 -7.18 24.67 -28.33
N ARG A 362 -8.08 24.74 -27.32
CA ARG A 362 -9.37 25.45 -27.45
C ARG A 362 -9.20 26.94 -27.77
N LEU A 363 -8.12 27.56 -27.29
CA LEU A 363 -7.78 28.96 -27.55
C LEU A 363 -6.97 29.16 -28.85
N GLY A 364 -6.89 28.13 -29.69
CA GLY A 364 -6.27 28.21 -31.01
C GLY A 364 -4.74 28.21 -30.99
N VAL A 365 -4.11 27.71 -29.92
CA VAL A 365 -2.64 27.57 -29.86
C VAL A 365 -2.22 26.26 -30.52
N GLU A 366 -1.35 26.35 -31.51
CA GLU A 366 -0.73 25.19 -32.15
C GLU A 366 0.50 24.75 -31.35
N ILE A 367 0.33 23.77 -30.47
CA ILE A 367 1.42 23.22 -29.66
C ILE A 367 2.47 22.58 -30.58
N GLY A 368 3.75 22.86 -30.34
CA GLY A 368 4.87 22.46 -31.19
C GLY A 368 5.27 23.52 -32.22
N THR A 369 4.33 24.38 -32.64
CA THR A 369 4.57 25.48 -33.58
C THR A 369 4.60 26.82 -32.86
N ASP A 370 3.51 27.18 -32.17
CA ASP A 370 3.39 28.42 -31.40
C ASP A 370 4.10 28.34 -30.05
N MET A 371 4.08 27.15 -29.44
CA MET A 371 4.60 26.91 -28.09
C MET A 371 5.23 25.53 -27.96
N GLU A 372 6.49 25.47 -27.52
CA GLU A 372 7.11 24.22 -27.08
C GLU A 372 6.72 23.94 -25.63
N ILE A 373 6.38 22.68 -25.33
CA ILE A 373 6.09 22.23 -23.97
C ILE A 373 7.07 21.12 -23.57
N ILE A 374 7.74 21.32 -22.43
CA ILE A 374 8.41 20.27 -21.68
C ILE A 374 7.58 19.96 -20.44
N SER A 375 7.32 18.68 -20.23
CA SER A 375 6.63 18.16 -19.05
C SER A 375 7.59 17.43 -18.10
N CYS A 376 7.04 16.78 -17.06
CA CYS A 376 7.82 16.12 -16.02
C CYS A 376 7.06 14.94 -15.40
N ASN A 377 7.82 13.96 -14.91
CA ASN A 377 7.43 12.67 -14.31
C ASN A 377 7.50 11.46 -15.26
N ARG A 378 7.35 11.67 -16.57
CA ARG A 378 7.33 10.61 -17.59
C ARG A 378 6.23 9.56 -17.34
N GLU A 379 5.00 10.01 -17.16
CA GLU A 379 3.79 9.23 -16.95
C GLU A 379 3.18 8.84 -18.30
N PHE A 380 3.69 7.76 -18.89
CA PHE A 380 3.33 7.30 -20.24
C PHE A 380 1.83 7.27 -20.56
N PRO A 381 0.93 6.75 -19.69
CA PRO A 381 -0.50 6.74 -20.00
C PRO A 381 -1.10 8.13 -20.21
N ILE A 382 -0.57 9.15 -19.52
CA ILE A 382 -0.99 10.54 -19.69
C ILE A 382 -0.37 11.10 -20.97
N LEU A 383 0.93 10.88 -21.17
CA LEU A 383 1.69 11.42 -22.31
C LEU A 383 1.25 10.88 -23.67
N GLU A 384 0.86 9.60 -23.75
CA GLU A 384 0.38 8.98 -25.00
C GLU A 384 -0.97 9.54 -25.46
N ALA A 385 -1.75 10.11 -24.54
CA ALA A 385 -3.02 10.77 -24.86
C ALA A 385 -2.84 12.22 -25.34
N LEU A 386 -1.62 12.76 -25.38
CA LEU A 386 -1.32 14.13 -25.77
C LEU A 386 -0.75 14.19 -27.19
N ASP A 387 -1.24 15.14 -27.97
CA ASP A 387 -0.85 15.36 -29.36
C ASP A 387 -0.58 16.85 -29.64
N PRO A 388 0.62 17.25 -30.11
CA PRO A 388 1.81 16.41 -30.17
C PRO A 388 2.23 15.98 -28.76
N ARG A 389 2.88 14.83 -28.64
CA ARG A 389 3.39 14.36 -27.35
C ARG A 389 4.55 15.27 -26.89
N PRO A 390 4.48 15.88 -25.70
CA PRO A 390 5.58 16.71 -25.20
C PRO A 390 6.79 15.85 -24.80
N LYS A 391 7.98 16.45 -24.86
CA LYS A 391 9.14 15.92 -24.12
C LYS A 391 8.82 15.92 -22.63
N SER A 392 9.30 14.92 -21.90
CA SER A 392 9.04 14.84 -20.46
C SER A 392 10.29 14.42 -19.70
N ILE A 393 10.56 15.14 -18.61
CA ILE A 393 11.67 14.86 -17.71
C ILE A 393 11.31 13.65 -16.85
N ASN A 394 12.08 12.58 -16.99
CA ASN A 394 12.02 11.44 -16.09
C ASN A 394 12.70 11.79 -14.76
N ILE A 395 11.95 11.76 -13.67
CA ILE A 395 12.46 12.08 -12.33
C ILE A 395 13.06 10.87 -11.58
N GLY A 396 13.12 9.71 -12.23
CA GLY A 396 13.69 8.50 -11.65
C GLY A 396 12.85 7.93 -10.50
N ALA A 397 11.52 8.00 -10.59
CA ALA A 397 10.60 7.57 -9.54
C ALA A 397 10.88 6.15 -8.99
N LYS A 398 11.05 5.17 -9.89
CA LYS A 398 11.40 3.78 -9.52
C LYS A 398 12.76 3.70 -8.84
N GLU A 399 13.73 4.50 -9.30
CA GLU A 399 15.07 4.57 -8.71
C GLU A 399 15.04 5.20 -7.32
N VAL A 400 14.20 6.21 -7.07
CA VAL A 400 13.97 6.75 -5.73
C VAL A 400 13.47 5.66 -4.79
N GLY A 401 12.49 4.85 -5.22
CA GLY A 401 12.01 3.71 -4.43
C GLY A 401 13.11 2.69 -4.11
N ARG A 402 13.92 2.33 -5.11
CA ARG A 402 15.05 1.39 -4.95
C ARG A 402 16.11 1.94 -3.97
N LYS A 403 16.53 3.19 -4.14
CA LYS A 403 17.49 3.85 -3.24
C LYS A 403 16.96 4.00 -1.82
N ALA A 404 15.65 4.17 -1.64
CA ALA A 404 15.05 4.21 -0.31
C ALA A 404 15.21 2.87 0.43
N VAL A 405 15.02 1.75 -0.28
CA VAL A 405 15.28 0.42 0.28
C VAL A 405 16.75 0.22 0.60
N GLU A 406 17.66 0.56 -0.33
CA GLU A 406 19.11 0.47 -0.10
C GLU A 406 19.53 1.25 1.15
N ARG A 407 19.02 2.48 1.28
CA ARG A 407 19.33 3.35 2.41
C ARG A 407 18.75 2.85 3.72
N LEU A 408 17.51 2.35 3.71
CA LEU A 408 16.88 1.80 4.91
C LEU A 408 17.61 0.55 5.40
N ILE A 409 18.00 -0.34 4.51
CA ILE A 409 18.79 -1.53 4.85
C ILE A 409 20.13 -1.14 5.44
N TRP A 410 20.81 -0.14 4.86
CA TRP A 410 22.04 0.39 5.45
C TRP A 410 21.80 0.89 6.89
N ARG A 411 20.70 1.62 7.14
CA ARG A 411 20.37 2.11 8.48
C ARG A 411 20.11 0.98 9.48
N ILE A 412 19.40 -0.07 9.06
CA ILE A 412 19.15 -1.27 9.87
C ILE A 412 20.47 -1.96 10.25
N GLN A 413 21.44 -1.98 9.33
CA GLN A 413 22.75 -2.61 9.54
C GLN A 413 23.73 -1.75 10.34
N ASN A 414 23.48 -0.44 10.43
CA ASN A 414 24.35 0.54 11.08
C ASN A 414 23.59 1.34 12.15
N PRO A 415 23.05 0.69 13.20
CA PRO A 415 22.17 1.35 14.18
C PRO A 415 22.87 2.36 15.09
N MET A 416 24.21 2.34 15.14
CA MET A 416 25.02 3.28 15.93
C MET A 416 25.35 4.56 15.17
N ASP A 417 25.06 4.62 13.86
CA ASP A 417 25.27 5.82 13.07
C ASP A 417 24.08 6.76 13.24
N ASN A 418 24.34 7.95 13.76
CA ASN A 418 23.34 8.98 14.03
C ASN A 418 23.34 10.11 12.98
N THR A 419 24.11 9.99 11.90
CA THR A 419 24.13 10.97 10.81
C THR A 419 23.03 10.66 9.81
N TYR A 420 22.21 11.65 9.47
CA TYR A 420 21.20 11.51 8.42
C TYR A 420 21.71 12.07 7.11
N VAL A 421 21.46 11.35 6.02
CA VAL A 421 21.88 11.77 4.68
C VAL A 421 20.68 11.98 3.77
N THR A 422 20.85 12.86 2.79
CA THR A 422 19.93 13.02 1.68
C THR A 422 20.56 12.41 0.43
N VAL A 423 19.86 11.45 -0.16
CA VAL A 423 20.22 10.84 -1.43
C VAL A 423 19.34 11.42 -2.52
N GLU A 424 19.96 12.01 -3.53
CA GLU A 424 19.25 12.60 -4.67
C GLU A 424 19.38 11.71 -5.90
N VAL A 425 18.26 11.53 -6.61
CA VAL A 425 18.23 10.84 -7.91
C VAL A 425 18.24 11.89 -9.02
N GLU A 426 19.24 11.79 -9.89
CA GLU A 426 19.37 12.71 -11.02
C GLU A 426 18.29 12.43 -12.08
N PRO A 427 17.57 13.47 -12.52
CA PRO A 427 16.59 13.37 -13.59
C PRO A 427 17.24 13.21 -14.96
N ARG A 428 16.46 12.75 -15.94
CA ARG A 428 16.88 12.69 -17.35
C ARG A 428 15.78 13.23 -18.24
N LEU A 429 16.12 14.13 -19.14
CA LEU A 429 15.21 14.56 -20.19
C LEU A 429 15.09 13.44 -21.23
N SER A 430 13.87 13.15 -21.67
CA SER A 430 13.60 12.09 -22.63
C SER A 430 12.48 12.39 -23.60
#